data_AF-A0A4P9VXW0-F1
#
_entry.id   AF-A0A4P9VXW0-F1
#
_cell.length_a   1.000
_cell.length_b   1.000
_cell.length_c   1.000
_cell.angle_alpha   90.00
_cell.angle_beta   90.00
_cell.angle_gamma   90.00
#
_symmetry.space_group_name_H-M   'P 1'
#
loop_
_entity.id
_entity.type
_entity.pdbx_description
1 polymer ?
#
loop_
_entity_poly.entity_id
_entity_poly.type
_entity_poly.pdbx_seq_one_letter_code
_entity_poly.pdbx_strand_id
1 'polypeptide(L)'
;MDPPITYYTPSEYIETDTGNKVSRKSVICGSQNITLGGKTIIQTGCVVRGDLRRAGAGAACVVAIGRYCLLSQRSIVRPPYKTYKGIFSYYPVKIGDHVVVGEDSVVEAA
;
A
#
# COMPACT_ATOMS: atom_id res chain seq x y z
N MET A 1 -13.86 18.29 11.25
CA MET A 1 -12.78 18.33 12.23
C MET A 1 -11.50 18.06 11.48
N ASP A 2 -10.53 18.97 11.56
CA ASP A 2 -9.22 18.72 10.98
C ASP A 2 -8.49 17.65 11.80
N PRO A 3 -7.80 16.69 11.14
CA PRO A 3 -7.04 15.68 11.85
C PRO A 3 -5.91 16.34 12.65
N PRO A 4 -5.52 15.74 13.80
CA PRO A 4 -4.44 16.28 14.62
C PRO A 4 -3.13 16.35 13.83
N ILE A 5 -2.41 17.47 13.97
CA ILE A 5 -1.10 17.66 13.35
C ILE A 5 -0.13 16.63 13.95
N THR A 6 0.30 15.69 13.12
CA THR A 6 1.26 14.66 13.51
C THR A 6 2.61 15.00 12.91
N TYR A 7 3.60 15.26 13.78
CA TYR A 7 4.97 15.48 13.37
C TYR A 7 5.67 14.15 13.08
N TYR A 8 6.42 14.09 11.99
CA TYR A 8 7.24 12.93 11.65
C TYR A 8 8.72 13.32 11.69
N THR A 9 9.57 12.39 12.09
CA THR A 9 11.02 12.59 12.05
C THR A 9 11.52 12.31 10.63
N PRO A 10 12.13 13.28 9.92
CA PRO A 10 12.56 13.09 8.53
C PRO A 10 13.53 11.93 8.33
N SER A 11 14.37 11.62 9.33
CA SER A 11 15.31 10.49 9.27
C SER A 11 14.63 9.13 9.18
N GLU A 12 13.41 8.99 9.71
CA GLU A 12 12.66 7.73 9.72
C GLU A 12 11.89 7.48 8.42
N TYR A 13 11.84 8.45 7.52
CA TYR A 13 11.10 8.39 6.27
C TYR A 13 12.02 8.53 5.06
N ILE A 14 11.63 7.87 3.98
CA ILE A 14 12.20 7.99 2.65
C ILE A 14 11.22 8.86 1.87
N GLU A 15 11.71 9.97 1.32
CA GLU A 15 10.94 10.81 0.42
C GLU A 15 11.29 10.46 -1.03
N THR A 16 10.29 10.22 -1.86
CA THR A 16 10.47 9.98 -3.30
C THR A 16 10.29 11.28 -4.08
N ASP A 17 10.78 11.33 -5.33
CA ASP A 17 10.68 12.51 -6.20
C ASP A 17 9.23 13.00 -6.40
N THR A 18 8.27 12.07 -6.36
CA THR A 18 6.83 12.32 -6.45
C THR A 18 6.19 12.75 -5.11
N GLY A 19 6.99 13.00 -4.07
CA GLY A 19 6.57 13.48 -2.76
C GLY A 19 5.96 12.42 -1.84
N ASN A 20 6.12 11.12 -2.15
CA ASN A 20 5.68 10.07 -1.23
C ASN A 20 6.62 9.99 -0.04
N LYS A 21 6.07 9.75 1.14
CA LYS A 21 6.82 9.58 2.39
C LYS A 21 6.64 8.17 2.88
N VAL A 22 7.68 7.36 2.80
CA VAL A 22 7.64 5.94 3.15
C VAL A 22 8.48 5.69 4.40
N SER A 23 7.88 5.20 5.47
CA SER A 23 8.64 4.88 6.68
C SER A 23 9.67 3.78 6.42
N ARG A 24 10.90 3.95 6.90
CA ARG A 24 11.96 2.93 6.83
C ARG A 24 11.63 1.65 7.60
N LYS A 25 10.71 1.76 8.56
CA LYS A 25 10.19 0.65 9.37
C LYS A 25 8.96 -0.03 8.73
N SER A 26 8.56 0.39 7.53
CA SER A 26 7.51 -0.28 6.76
C SER A 26 8.09 -1.44 5.95
N VAL A 27 7.26 -2.44 5.65
CA VAL A 27 7.64 -3.60 4.85
C VAL A 27 6.96 -3.51 3.49
N ILE A 28 7.76 -3.38 2.44
CA ILE A 28 7.28 -3.31 1.06
C ILE A 28 7.78 -4.55 0.33
N CYS A 29 6.86 -5.46 -0.01
CA CYS A 29 7.17 -6.67 -0.75
C CYS A 29 6.81 -6.49 -2.24
N GLY A 30 7.72 -6.82 -3.15
CA GLY A 30 7.47 -6.73 -4.59
C GLY A 30 7.22 -5.30 -5.08
N SER A 31 8.13 -4.37 -4.75
CA SER A 31 8.03 -2.95 -5.11
C SER A 31 7.82 -2.72 -6.61
N GLN A 32 8.34 -3.59 -7.48
CA GLN A 32 8.12 -3.53 -8.93
C GLN A 32 6.64 -3.68 -9.34
N ASN A 33 5.80 -4.24 -8.46
CA ASN A 33 4.37 -4.43 -8.69
C ASN A 33 3.52 -3.41 -7.91
N ILE A 34 4.14 -2.43 -7.27
CA ILE A 34 3.46 -1.42 -6.45
C ILE A 34 3.57 -0.06 -7.13
N THR A 35 2.47 0.65 -7.23
CA THR A 35 2.44 2.01 -7.76
C THR A 35 1.90 2.97 -6.72
N LEU A 36 2.63 4.05 -6.47
CA LEU A 36 2.24 5.13 -5.57
C LEU A 36 1.94 6.39 -6.39
N GLY A 37 0.71 6.92 -6.28
CA GLY A 37 0.24 8.04 -7.08
C GLY A 37 0.96 9.37 -6.83
N GLY A 38 1.66 9.51 -5.71
CA GLY A 38 2.36 10.75 -5.32
C GLY A 38 1.74 11.38 -4.09
N LYS A 39 2.57 12.05 -3.28
CA LYS A 39 2.16 12.67 -2.00
C LYS A 39 1.45 11.71 -1.04
N THR A 40 1.76 10.42 -1.15
CA THR A 40 1.20 9.36 -0.29
C THR A 40 2.14 9.08 0.88
N ILE A 41 1.56 8.87 2.06
CA ILE A 41 2.28 8.65 3.30
C ILE A 41 2.07 7.20 3.77
N ILE A 42 3.17 6.49 3.98
CA ILE A 42 3.19 5.13 4.54
C ILE A 42 3.86 5.19 5.91
N GLN A 43 3.08 5.02 6.96
CA GLN A 43 3.57 5.09 8.34
C GLN A 43 4.36 3.83 8.76
N THR A 44 4.89 3.89 9.97
CA THR A 44 5.66 2.80 10.59
C THR A 44 4.83 1.55 10.79
N GLY A 45 5.45 0.38 10.54
CA GLY A 45 4.80 -0.92 10.69
C GLY A 45 3.81 -1.27 9.59
N CYS A 46 3.60 -0.39 8.60
CA CYS A 46 2.75 -0.73 7.47
C CYS A 46 3.37 -1.83 6.62
N VAL A 47 2.53 -2.72 6.10
CA VAL A 47 2.95 -3.82 5.23
C VAL A 47 2.20 -3.72 3.91
N VAL A 48 2.92 -3.58 2.81
CA VAL A 48 2.34 -3.55 1.45
C VAL A 48 2.83 -4.75 0.67
N ARG A 49 1.92 -5.66 0.33
CA ARG A 49 2.22 -6.93 -0.33
C ARG A 49 1.95 -6.89 -1.83
N GLY A 50 2.90 -6.35 -2.59
CA GLY A 50 2.91 -6.43 -4.06
C GLY A 50 3.45 -7.76 -4.61
N ASP A 51 3.95 -8.65 -3.75
CA ASP A 51 4.43 -9.99 -4.10
C ASP A 51 3.29 -10.97 -4.43
N LEU A 52 2.09 -10.74 -3.89
CA LEU A 52 0.91 -11.59 -4.08
C LEU A 52 0.21 -11.33 -5.42
N ARG A 53 0.72 -11.93 -6.50
CA ARG A 53 0.18 -11.76 -7.87
C ARG A 53 -0.55 -12.99 -8.39
N ARG A 54 -1.37 -12.79 -9.44
CA ARG A 54 -1.97 -13.88 -10.22
C ARG A 54 -0.89 -14.79 -10.80
N ALA A 55 -1.04 -16.11 -10.63
CA ALA A 55 -0.19 -17.11 -11.27
C ALA A 55 -0.27 -16.98 -12.80
N GLY A 56 0.88 -16.85 -13.48
CA GLY A 56 0.97 -16.76 -14.94
C GLY A 56 0.67 -15.40 -15.56
N ALA A 57 0.26 -14.39 -14.78
CA ALA A 57 0.22 -13.02 -15.26
C ALA A 57 1.65 -12.44 -15.27
N GLY A 58 2.04 -11.74 -16.34
CA GLY A 58 3.30 -11.01 -16.43
C GLY A 58 3.44 -9.92 -15.36
N ALA A 59 4.45 -9.05 -15.46
CA ALA A 59 4.64 -7.92 -14.55
C ALA A 59 3.45 -6.95 -14.60
N ALA A 60 2.40 -7.25 -13.83
CA ALA A 60 1.22 -6.44 -13.69
C ALA A 60 1.26 -5.75 -12.33
N CYS A 61 0.87 -4.47 -12.28
CA CYS A 61 0.68 -3.75 -11.04
C CYS A 61 -0.36 -4.50 -10.18
N VAL A 62 0.07 -4.92 -9.00
CA VAL A 62 -0.74 -5.70 -8.05
C VAL A 62 -1.37 -4.76 -7.02
N VAL A 63 -0.63 -3.75 -6.57
CA VAL A 63 -1.14 -2.76 -5.60
C VAL A 63 -0.95 -1.38 -6.20
N ALA A 64 -2.07 -0.74 -6.54
CA ALA A 64 -2.10 0.64 -6.99
C ALA A 64 -2.67 1.52 -5.89
N ILE A 65 -1.88 2.47 -5.39
CA ILE A 65 -2.31 3.46 -4.42
C ILE A 65 -2.39 4.81 -5.11
N GLY A 66 -3.52 5.49 -4.97
CA GLY A 66 -3.73 6.83 -5.50
C GLY A 66 -2.85 7.91 -4.86
N ARG A 67 -3.21 9.15 -5.15
CA ARG A 67 -2.58 10.37 -4.65
C ARG A 67 -3.14 10.75 -3.29
N TYR A 68 -2.34 11.45 -2.49
CA TYR A 68 -2.78 12.00 -1.20
C TYR A 68 -3.36 10.94 -0.26
N CYS A 69 -2.84 9.71 -0.33
CA CYS A 69 -3.29 8.63 0.55
C CYS A 69 -2.48 8.62 1.85
N LEU A 70 -3.12 8.20 2.94
CA LEU A 70 -2.48 7.99 4.23
C LEU A 70 -2.69 6.54 4.66
N LEU A 71 -1.61 5.76 4.71
CA LEU A 71 -1.59 4.46 5.35
C LEU A 71 -1.12 4.65 6.79
N SER A 72 -2.05 4.56 7.74
CA SER A 72 -1.75 4.74 9.15
C SER A 72 -0.97 3.56 9.72
N GLN A 73 -0.40 3.73 10.92
CA GLN A 73 0.51 2.76 11.55
C GLN A 73 -0.04 1.34 11.54
N ARG A 74 0.85 0.36 11.28
CA ARG A 74 0.52 -1.07 11.30
C ARG A 74 -0.60 -1.50 10.34
N SER A 75 -0.94 -0.67 9.35
CA SER A 75 -1.90 -1.07 8.32
C SER A 75 -1.30 -2.08 7.34
N ILE A 76 -2.11 -3.04 6.91
CA ILE A 76 -1.70 -4.12 6.01
C ILE A 76 -2.49 -4.00 4.73
N VAL A 77 -1.81 -3.73 3.62
CA VAL A 77 -2.39 -3.77 2.27
C VAL A 77 -2.00 -5.10 1.65
N ARG A 78 -2.97 -6.02 1.54
CA ARG A 78 -2.74 -7.34 0.95
C ARG A 78 -3.76 -7.62 -0.16
N PRO A 79 -3.31 -8.08 -1.34
CA PRO A 79 -4.19 -8.53 -2.41
C PRO A 79 -5.18 -9.62 -1.98
N PRO A 80 -6.48 -9.47 -2.27
CA PRO A 80 -7.45 -10.52 -2.03
C PRO A 80 -7.19 -11.70 -2.96
N TYR A 81 -7.49 -12.89 -2.48
CA TYR A 81 -7.38 -14.12 -3.25
C TYR A 81 -8.76 -14.75 -3.47
N LYS A 82 -8.91 -15.45 -4.59
CA LYS A 82 -10.08 -16.28 -4.84
C LYS A 82 -9.64 -17.58 -5.49
N THR A 83 -10.20 -18.68 -5.00
CA THR A 83 -10.07 -19.99 -5.64
C THR A 83 -11.27 -20.21 -6.54
N TYR A 84 -11.04 -20.37 -7.83
CA TYR A 84 -12.10 -20.66 -8.80
C TYR A 84 -11.77 -21.93 -9.58
N LYS A 85 -12.69 -22.91 -9.56
CA LYS A 85 -12.52 -24.22 -10.22
C LYS A 85 -11.17 -24.89 -9.91
N GLY A 86 -10.71 -24.80 -8.65
CA GLY A 86 -9.44 -25.39 -8.20
C GLY A 86 -8.18 -24.55 -8.49
N ILE A 87 -8.31 -23.40 -9.16
CA ILE A 87 -7.19 -22.51 -9.45
C ILE A 87 -7.19 -21.36 -8.44
N PHE A 88 -6.09 -21.24 -7.68
CA PHE A 88 -5.84 -20.15 -6.75
C PHE A 88 -5.26 -18.93 -7.46
N SER A 89 -5.83 -17.75 -7.23
CA SER A 89 -5.40 -16.52 -7.89
C SER A 89 -5.57 -15.30 -6.99
N TYR A 90 -4.55 -14.42 -6.98
CA TYR A 90 -4.64 -13.09 -6.38
C TYR A 90 -5.21 -12.07 -7.37
N TYR A 91 -5.96 -11.12 -6.85
CA TYR A 91 -6.53 -10.00 -7.61
C TYR A 91 -5.85 -8.70 -7.21
N PRO A 92 -5.59 -7.79 -8.16
CA PRO A 92 -4.96 -6.52 -7.85
C PRO A 92 -5.86 -5.67 -6.95
N VAL A 93 -5.24 -4.89 -6.07
CA VAL A 93 -5.89 -3.92 -5.19
C VAL A 93 -5.68 -2.54 -5.77
N LYS A 94 -6.75 -1.76 -5.85
CA LYS A 94 -6.69 -0.35 -6.21
C LYS A 94 -7.28 0.51 -5.10
N ILE A 95 -6.44 1.34 -4.50
CA ILE A 95 -6.82 2.38 -3.56
C ILE A 95 -6.95 3.68 -4.35
N GLY A 96 -8.09 4.35 -4.22
CA GLY A 96 -8.37 5.63 -4.88
C GLY A 96 -7.51 6.78 -4.36
N ASP A 97 -7.78 7.99 -4.83
CA ASP A 97 -7.14 9.21 -4.32
C ASP A 97 -7.82 9.66 -3.02
N HIS A 98 -7.08 10.35 -2.14
CA HIS A 98 -7.58 10.89 -0.86
C HIS A 98 -8.11 9.83 0.12
N VAL A 99 -7.57 8.61 0.05
CA VAL A 99 -7.96 7.53 0.97
C VAL A 99 -7.11 7.56 2.23
N VAL A 100 -7.77 7.48 3.38
CA VAL A 100 -7.14 7.30 4.68
C VAL A 100 -7.45 5.89 5.17
N VAL A 101 -6.41 5.08 5.35
CA VAL A 101 -6.50 3.76 5.96
C VAL A 101 -6.15 3.91 7.44
N GLY A 102 -7.04 3.42 8.31
CA GLY A 102 -6.87 3.51 9.76
C GLY A 102 -5.71 2.67 10.29
N GLU A 103 -5.35 2.92 11.54
CA GLU A 103 -4.35 2.12 12.25
C GLU A 103 -4.83 0.67 12.40
N ASP A 104 -3.87 -0.27 12.40
CA ASP A 104 -4.14 -1.72 12.54
C ASP A 104 -5.17 -2.30 11.54
N SER A 105 -5.44 -1.57 10.44
CA SER A 105 -6.44 -1.97 9.45
C SER A 105 -5.84 -2.91 8.40
N VAL A 106 -6.61 -3.94 8.04
CA VAL A 106 -6.27 -4.87 6.96
C VAL A 106 -7.12 -4.54 5.73
N VAL A 107 -6.47 -4.09 4.65
CA VAL A 107 -7.11 -3.74 3.39
C VAL A 107 -7.00 -4.91 2.42
N GLU A 108 -8.16 -5.49 2.14
CA GLU A 108 -8.38 -6.56 1.16
C GLU A 108 -9.58 -6.20 0.27
N ALA A 109 -9.35 -5.34 -0.72
CA ALA A 109 -10.39 -4.89 -1.63
C ALA A 109 -10.04 -5.26 -3.08
N ALA A 110 -11.01 -5.81 -3.81
CA ALA A 110 -10.92 -6.15 -5.24
C ALA A 110 -11.85 -5.25 -6.04
#